data_AF-A0A527ZDQ4-F1
#
_entry.id   AF-A0A527ZDQ4-F1
#
_cell.length_a   1.000
_cell.length_b   1.000
_cell.length_c   1.000
_cell.angle_alpha   90.00
_cell.angle_beta   90.00
_cell.angle_gamma   90.00
#
_symmetry.space_group_name_H-M   'P 1'
#
loop_
_entity.id
_entity.type
_entity.pdbx_description
1 polymer ?
#
loop_
_entity_poly.entity_id
_entity_poly.type
_entity_poly.pdbx_seq_one_letter_code
_entity_poly.pdbx_strand_id
1 'polypeptide(L)' 'RFEGAMAYLQAPAEGQWQDGEQSSKDDIVIFEVMVDDIDLPDWCKRRAELERRFRQDTVITRYMPMPLV' A
#
# COMPACT_ATOMS: atom_id res chain seq x y z
N ARG A 1 -7.59 -14.92 -5.08
CA ARG A 1 -8.43 -14.89 -3.86
C ARG A 1 -7.47 -15.02 -2.70
N PHE A 2 -7.43 -14.05 -1.77
CA PHE A 2 -6.48 -14.08 -0.66
C PHE A 2 -7.03 -14.95 0.47
N GLU A 3 -6.19 -15.78 1.08
CA GLU A 3 -6.59 -16.62 2.23
C GLU A 3 -6.63 -15.83 3.55
N GLY A 4 -6.08 -14.61 3.56
CA GLY A 4 -6.22 -13.64 4.65
C GLY A 4 -5.58 -12.30 4.27
N ALA A 5 -6.14 -11.20 4.77
CA ALA A 5 -5.53 -9.89 4.71
C ALA A 5 -5.50 -9.31 6.11
N MET A 6 -4.36 -8.77 6.54
CA MET A 6 -4.23 -8.08 7.82
C MET A 6 -4.16 -6.58 7.53
N ALA A 7 -5.17 -5.85 7.97
CA ALA A 7 -5.13 -4.39 7.90
C ALA A 7 -4.50 -3.87 9.19
N TYR A 8 -3.27 -3.35 9.10
CA TYR A 8 -2.69 -2.56 10.17
C TYR A 8 -3.13 -1.11 10.00
N LEU A 9 -4.28 -0.79 10.57
CA LEU A 9 -4.83 0.57 10.59
C LEU A 9 -4.12 1.38 11.66
N GLN A 10 -2.86 1.76 11.41
CA GLN A 10 -2.23 2.77 12.26
C GLN A 10 -2.94 4.10 12.00
N ALA A 11 -3.55 4.68 13.04
CA ALA A 11 -3.87 6.10 13.05
C ALA A 11 -2.60 6.89 12.69
N PRO A 12 -2.75 7.98 11.92
CA PRO A 12 -2.02 8.22 10.68
C PRO A 12 -0.52 8.08 10.88
N ALA A 13 0.11 7.24 10.06
CA ALA A 13 1.55 7.37 9.87
C ALA A 13 1.78 8.76 9.25
N GLU A 14 2.38 9.69 10.01
CA GLU A 14 2.68 11.03 9.52
C GLU A 14 3.73 10.91 8.41
N GLY A 15 3.28 10.93 7.15
CA GLY A 15 4.15 11.14 6.01
C GLY A 15 4.50 12.62 5.94
N GLN A 16 5.72 13.01 6.31
CA GLN A 16 6.23 14.35 6.01
C GLN A 16 6.81 14.34 4.61
N TRP A 17 6.01 14.79 3.63
CA TRP A 17 6.52 15.11 2.30
C TRP A 17 6.90 16.60 2.29
N GLN A 18 8.18 16.90 2.03
CA GLN A 18 8.64 18.26 1.78
C GLN A 18 8.60 18.50 0.28
N ASP A 19 7.70 19.36 -0.18
CA ASP A 19 7.75 19.93 -1.52
C ASP A 19 8.04 21.43 -1.38
N GLY A 20 9.33 21.78 -1.34
CA GLY A 20 9.78 23.16 -1.11
C GLY A 20 9.54 23.68 0.32
N GLU A 21 8.90 24.86 0.47
CA GLU A 21 8.68 25.53 1.76
C GLU A 21 7.41 25.06 2.51
N GLN A 22 6.60 24.18 1.93
CA GLN A 22 5.39 23.67 2.56
C GLN A 22 5.56 22.22 3.00
N SER A 23 5.31 21.96 4.29
CA SER A 23 5.13 20.61 4.81
C SER A 23 3.64 20.28 4.72
N SER A 24 3.28 19.32 3.87
CA SER A 24 1.93 18.74 3.88
C SER A 24 1.92 17.56 4.85
N LYS A 25 0.92 17.54 5.74
CA LYS A 25 0.63 16.36 6.55
C LYS A 25 -0.37 15.51 5.80
N ASP A 26 0.07 14.33 5.36
CA ASP A 26 -0.81 13.36 4.73
C ASP A 26 -1.05 12.15 5.65
N ASP A 27 -2.31 11.76 5.78
CA ASP A 27 -2.71 10.55 6.49
C ASP A 27 -2.57 9.34 5.55
N ILE A 28 -1.71 8.39 5.91
CA ILE A 28 -1.46 7.18 5.11
C ILE A 28 -2.10 5.96 5.77
N VAL A 29 -2.73 5.10 4.96
CA VAL A 29 -3.23 3.78 5.39
C VAL A 29 -2.43 2.68 4.70
N ILE A 30 -1.93 1.71 5.48
CA ILE A 30 -1.13 0.58 4.98
C ILE A 30 -1.93 -0.71 5.16
N PHE A 31 -1.95 -1.54 4.11
CA PHE A 31 -2.52 -2.88 4.13
C PHE A 31 -1.41 -3.90 3.87
N GLU A 32 -1.37 -4.96 4.68
CA GLU A 32 -0.43 -6.06 4.51
C GLU A 32 -1.19 -7.33 4.10
N VAL A 33 -0.76 -7.94 3.00
CA VAL A 33 -1.38 -9.14 2.45
C VAL A 33 -0.31 -10.21 2.33
N MET A 34 -0.55 -11.33 3.01
CA MET A 34 0.31 -12.51 2.94
C MET A 34 -0.18 -13.40 1.80
N VAL A 35 0.71 -13.78 0.91
CA VAL A 35 0.43 -14.69 -0.22
C VAL A 35 1.60 -15.66 -0.39
N ASP A 36 1.30 -16.88 -0.84
CA ASP A 36 2.32 -17.89 -1.10
C ASP A 36 3.20 -17.51 -2.31
N ASP A 37 2.56 -17.01 -3.38
CA ASP A 37 3.22 -16.59 -4.62
C ASP A 37 2.78 -15.18 -5.05
N ILE A 38 3.69 -14.45 -5.69
CA ILE A 38 3.44 -13.10 -6.21
C ILE A 38 3.13 -13.16 -7.72
N ASP A 39 1.88 -12.84 -8.09
CA ASP A 39 1.47 -12.59 -9.48
C ASP A 39 1.55 -11.08 -9.80
N LEU A 40 2.68 -10.64 -10.36
CA LEU A 40 2.91 -9.23 -10.70
C LEU A 40 1.84 -8.64 -11.63
N PRO A 41 1.44 -9.30 -12.74
CA PRO A 41 0.32 -8.82 -13.56
C PRO A 41 -0.99 -8.59 -12.79
N ASP A 42 -1.39 -9.48 -11.87
CA ASP A 42 -2.61 -9.27 -11.06
C ASP A 42 -2.44 -8.06 -10.14
N TRP A 43 -1.30 -7.94 -9.46
CA TRP A 43 -1.02 -6.81 -8.56
C TRP A 43 -0.96 -5.46 -9.29
N CYS A 44 -0.44 -5.39 -10.52
CA CYS A 44 -0.47 -4.19 -11.34
C CYS A 44 -1.91 -3.78 -11.71
N LYS A 45 -2.76 -4.74 -12.09
CA LYS A 45 -4.18 -4.47 -12.38
C LYS A 45 -4.92 -4.02 -11.12
N ARG A 46 -4.63 -4.67 -9.99
CA ARG A 46 -5.23 -4.37 -8.69
C ARG A 46 -4.85 -2.97 -8.21
N ARG A 47 -3.58 -2.56 -8.38
CA ARG A 47 -3.14 -1.19 -8.09
C ARG A 47 -3.98 -0.15 -8.85
N ALA A 48 -4.13 -0.30 -10.17
CA ALA A 48 -4.93 0.62 -10.98
C ALA A 48 -6.42 0.63 -10.57
N GLU A 49 -6.96 -0.52 -10.16
CA GLU A 49 -8.31 -0.59 -9.60
C GLU A 49 -8.44 0.18 -8.28
N LEU A 50 -7.46 0.05 -7.38
CA LEU A 50 -7.45 0.72 -6.08
C LEU A 50 -7.28 2.24 -6.22
N GLU A 51 -6.39 2.70 -7.09
CA GLU A 51 -6.23 4.12 -7.43
C GLU A 51 -7.57 4.72 -7.87
N ARG A 52 -8.29 4.05 -8.79
CA ARG A 52 -9.62 4.48 -9.23
C ARG A 52 -10.67 4.44 -8.12
N ARG A 53 -10.71 3.35 -7.33
CA ARG A 53 -11.74 3.14 -6.30
C ARG A 53 -11.59 4.09 -5.12
N PHE A 54 -10.37 4.37 -4.71
CA PHE A 54 -10.07 5.27 -3.61
C PHE A 54 -9.83 6.72 -4.03
N ARG A 55 -9.86 6.99 -5.35
CA ARG A 55 -9.58 8.32 -5.94
C ARG A 55 -8.21 8.84 -5.48
N GLN A 56 -7.22 7.94 -5.52
CA GLN A 56 -5.83 8.24 -5.17
C GLN A 56 -5.03 8.44 -6.45
N ASP A 57 -4.20 9.49 -6.50
CA ASP A 57 -3.31 9.74 -7.64
C ASP A 57 -2.23 8.68 -7.76
N THR A 58 -1.83 8.06 -6.65
CA THR A 58 -0.83 6.99 -6.62
C THR A 58 -1.09 6.03 -5.47
N VAL A 59 -1.10 4.73 -5.77
CA VAL A 59 -1.02 3.67 -4.75
C VAL A 59 0.35 3.01 -4.83
N ILE A 60 1.08 3.02 -3.72
CA ILE A 60 2.37 2.35 -3.61
C ILE A 60 2.13 0.88 -3.26
N THR A 61 2.76 -0.02 -4.00
CA THR A 61 2.75 -1.46 -3.70
C THR A 61 4.19 -1.93 -3.53
N ARG A 62 4.49 -2.52 -2.36
CA ARG A 62 5.78 -3.16 -2.07
C ARG A 62 5.52 -4.64 -1.80
N TYR A 63 6.36 -5.50 -2.35
CA TYR A 63 6.44 -6.89 -1.91
C TYR A 63 7.76 -7.10 -1.17
N MET A 64 7.75 -8.00 -0.17
CA MET A 64 8.93 -8.38 0.60
C MET A 64 8.83 -9.88 0.86
N PRO A 65 9.84 -10.68 0.47
CA PRO A 65 9.89 -12.09 0.87
C PRO A 65 9.94 -12.19 2.40
N MET A 66 9.18 -13.12 2.99
CA MET A 66 9.24 -13.44 4.41
C MET A 66 9.75 -14.88 4.61
N PRO A 67 11.03 -15.17 4.31
CA PRO A 67 11.61 -16.47 4.64
C PRO A 67 11.69 -16.62 6.16
N LEU A 68 11.42 -17.83 6.67
CA LEU A 68 11.74 -18.17 8.06
C LEU A 68 13.27 -18.20 8.18
N VAL A 69 13.83 -17.43 9.10
CA VAL A 69 15.28 -17.42 9.39
C VAL A 69 15.67 -18.67 10.17
#